data_AF-A0A2E7IN73-F1
#
_entry.id   AF-A0A2E7IN73-F1
#
_cell.length_a   1.000
_cell.length_b   1.000
_cell.length_c   1.000
_cell.angle_alpha   90.00
_cell.angle_beta   90.00
_cell.angle_gamma   90.00
#
_symmetry.space_group_name_H-M   'P 1'
#
loop_
_entity.id
_entity.type
_entity.pdbx_description
1 polymer ?
#
loop_
_entity_poly.entity_id
_entity_poly.type
_entity_poly.pdbx_seq_one_letter_code
_entity_poly.pdbx_strand_id
1 'polypeptide(L)'
;MAVSDLEDSNQALRMLLIIGGLLALLALAGFMMWPLAVEFAATQLTPGLGMRSAAVISFFVTVLTMVIFAFAAGDGFIGEIQFMLAGFFSFFVVIWLMLAWIF
;
A
#
# COMPACT_ATOMS: atom_id res chain seq x y z
N MET A 1 43.34 22.21 -23.88
CA MET A 1 41.94 22.45 -23.49
C MET A 1 40.95 21.80 -24.45
N ALA A 2 41.02 22.02 -25.77
CA ALA A 2 40.02 21.43 -26.69
C ALA A 2 39.97 19.88 -26.78
N VAL A 3 41.07 19.17 -26.47
CA VAL A 3 41.10 17.69 -26.55
C VAL A 3 40.38 17.03 -25.36
N SER A 4 40.49 17.61 -24.15
CA SER A 4 39.83 17.06 -22.96
C SER A 4 38.31 17.18 -23.02
N ASP A 5 37.79 18.27 -23.60
CA ASP A 5 36.34 18.49 -23.73
C ASP A 5 35.66 17.48 -24.68
N LEU A 6 36.38 16.98 -25.69
CA LEU A 6 35.88 15.98 -26.63
C LEU A 6 35.84 14.58 -26.00
N GLU A 7 36.80 14.25 -25.13
CA GLU A 7 36.81 12.98 -24.38
C GLU A 7 35.70 12.93 -23.32
N ASP A 8 35.48 14.03 -22.58
CA ASP A 8 34.40 14.13 -21.58
C ASP A 8 33.01 14.00 -22.22
N SER A 9 32.80 14.63 -23.38
CA SER A 9 31.53 14.53 -24.13
C SER A 9 31.25 13.10 -24.60
N ASN A 10 32.26 12.40 -25.10
CA ASN A 10 32.13 11.00 -25.53
C ASN A 10 31.86 10.05 -24.34
N GLN A 11 32.45 10.32 -23.17
CA GLN A 11 32.21 9.55 -21.96
C GLN A 11 30.78 9.74 -21.45
N ALA A 12 30.29 10.98 -21.42
CA ALA A 12 28.91 11.30 -21.07
C ALA A 12 27.90 10.64 -22.02
N LEU A 13 28.17 10.65 -23.33
CA LEU A 13 27.31 10.04 -24.35
C LEU A 13 27.29 8.51 -24.24
N ARG A 14 28.43 7.88 -23.93
CA ARG A 14 28.50 6.45 -23.60
C ARG A 14 27.67 6.11 -22.37
N MET A 15 27.78 6.91 -21.32
CA MET A 15 27.03 6.70 -20.07
C MET A 15 25.53 6.84 -20.29
N LEU A 16 25.11 7.83 -21.08
CA LEU A 16 23.71 8.05 -21.45
C LEU A 16 23.16 6.90 -22.29
N LEU A 17 23.94 6.35 -23.22
CA LEU A 17 23.54 5.17 -24.00
C LEU A 17 23.40 3.92 -23.14
N ILE A 18 24.30 3.70 -22.17
CA ILE A 18 24.22 2.56 -21.25
C ILE A 18 22.98 2.69 -20.35
N ILE A 19 22.76 3.85 -19.75
CA ILE A 19 21.59 4.12 -18.89
C ILE A 19 20.31 4.04 -19.71
N GLY A 20 20.27 4.66 -20.89
CA GLY A 20 19.14 4.60 -21.81
C GLY A 20 18.83 3.17 -22.24
N GLY A 21 19.85 2.36 -22.53
CA GLY A 21 19.71 0.94 -22.83
C GLY A 21 19.17 0.13 -21.66
N LEU A 22 19.65 0.38 -20.44
CA LEU A 22 19.14 -0.25 -19.22
C LEU A 22 17.67 0.10 -18.96
N LEU A 23 17.29 1.37 -19.11
CA LEU A 23 15.91 1.82 -18.95
C LEU A 23 15.00 1.22 -20.03
N ALA A 24 15.47 1.14 -21.27
CA ALA A 24 14.73 0.49 -22.35
C ALA A 24 14.53 -1.01 -22.09
N LEU A 25 15.55 -1.71 -21.58
CA LEU A 25 15.45 -3.11 -21.17
C LEU A 25 14.46 -3.29 -20.01
N LEU A 26 14.48 -2.41 -19.02
CA LEU A 26 13.55 -2.44 -17.91
C LEU A 26 12.10 -2.21 -18.38
N ALA A 27 11.90 -1.25 -19.27
CA ALA A 27 10.59 -0.98 -19.87
C ALA A 27 10.09 -2.19 -20.69
N LEU A 28 10.97 -2.82 -21.46
CA LEU A 28 10.66 -4.03 -22.22
C LEU A 28 10.27 -5.19 -21.29
N ALA A 29 11.04 -5.40 -20.22
CA ALA A 29 10.74 -6.42 -19.22
C ALA A 29 9.40 -6.15 -18.51
N GLY A 30 9.13 -4.90 -18.15
CA GLY A 30 7.84 -4.48 -17.59
C GLY A 30 6.68 -4.72 -18.55
N PHE A 31 6.86 -4.41 -19.84
CA PHE A 31 5.87 -4.67 -20.88
C PHE A 31 5.60 -6.16 -21.07
N MET A 32 6.64 -7.00 -21.04
CA MET A 32 6.48 -8.46 -21.13
C MET A 32 5.78 -9.06 -19.90
N MET A 33 5.98 -8.46 -18.72
CA MET A 33 5.33 -8.87 -17.47
C MET A 33 3.91 -8.30 -17.31
N TRP A 34 3.50 -7.34 -18.14
CA TRP A 34 2.19 -6.70 -18.09
C TRP A 34 1.01 -7.69 -18.10
N PRO A 35 0.91 -8.68 -19.01
CA PRO A 35 -0.22 -9.62 -19.00
C PRO A 35 -0.29 -10.46 -17.72
N LEU A 36 0.86 -10.90 -17.18
CA LEU A 36 0.93 -11.64 -15.91
C LEU A 36 0.49 -10.78 -14.72
N ALA A 37 0.84 -9.49 -14.71
CA ALA A 37 0.39 -8.55 -13.68
C ALA A 37 -1.12 -8.30 -13.76
N VAL A 38 -1.68 -8.19 -14.97
CA VAL A 38 -3.12 -8.04 -15.19
C VAL A 38 -3.87 -9.29 -14.77
N GLU A 39 -3.37 -10.48 -15.10
CA GLU A 39 -3.97 -11.77 -14.69
C GLU A 39 -3.90 -11.97 -13.18
N PHE A 40 -2.77 -11.64 -12.55
CA PHE A 40 -2.63 -11.64 -11.09
C PHE A 40 -3.64 -10.71 -10.43
N ALA A 41 -3.75 -9.47 -10.91
CA ALA A 41 -4.76 -8.53 -10.43
C ALA A 41 -6.17 -9.08 -10.65
N ALA A 42 -6.44 -9.63 -11.84
CA ALA A 42 -7.73 -10.18 -12.21
C ALA A 42 -8.10 -11.47 -11.43
N THR A 43 -7.15 -12.16 -10.83
CA THR A 43 -7.40 -13.43 -10.12
C THR A 43 -7.36 -13.24 -8.61
N GLN A 44 -6.46 -12.38 -8.12
CA GLN A 44 -6.20 -12.18 -6.70
C GLN A 44 -6.83 -10.89 -6.15
N LEU A 45 -7.12 -9.90 -7.01
CA LEU A 45 -7.74 -8.63 -6.62
C LEU A 45 -9.19 -8.48 -7.12
N THR A 46 -9.68 -9.41 -7.96
CA THR A 46 -11.08 -9.45 -8.45
C THR A 46 -12.11 -10.03 -7.49
N PRO A 47 -11.79 -10.93 -6.53
CA PRO A 47 -12.62 -11.05 -5.34
C PRO A 47 -12.57 -9.67 -4.68
N GLY A 48 -13.62 -8.87 -4.90
CA GLY A 48 -13.45 -7.42 -4.96
C GLY A 48 -13.52 -6.75 -3.60
N LEU A 49 -12.38 -6.37 -3.00
CA LEU A 49 -12.20 -5.53 -1.81
C LEU A 49 -13.14 -5.81 -0.61
N GLY A 50 -13.97 -6.85 -0.62
CA GLY A 50 -15.28 -6.99 0.02
C GLY A 50 -15.69 -5.84 0.94
N MET A 51 -15.83 -4.61 0.41
CA MET A 51 -15.86 -3.41 1.26
C MET A 51 -17.03 -3.46 2.24
N ARG A 52 -18.16 -4.05 1.81
CA ARG A 52 -19.35 -4.28 2.64
C ARG A 52 -19.13 -5.37 3.69
N SER A 53 -18.61 -6.54 3.33
CA SER A 53 -18.38 -7.65 4.27
C SER A 53 -17.27 -7.30 5.27
N ALA A 54 -16.19 -6.69 4.79
CA ALA A 54 -15.09 -6.17 5.58
C ALA A 54 -15.57 -5.08 6.57
N ALA A 55 -16.48 -4.18 6.16
CA ALA A 55 -17.03 -3.17 7.07
C ALA A 55 -17.82 -3.81 8.22
N VAL A 56 -18.62 -4.85 7.94
CA VAL A 56 -19.38 -5.56 8.97
C VAL A 56 -18.45 -6.25 9.95
N ILE A 57 -17.46 -7.00 9.45
CA ILE A 57 -16.53 -7.76 10.31
C ILE A 57 -15.63 -6.81 11.11
N SER A 58 -15.05 -5.80 10.47
CA SER A 58 -14.21 -4.79 11.14
C SER A 58 -14.96 -4.02 12.22
N PHE A 59 -16.26 -3.73 12.04
CA PHE A 59 -17.09 -3.13 13.07
C PHE A 59 -17.14 -4.00 14.33
N PHE A 60 -17.51 -5.29 14.21
CA PHE A 60 -17.59 -6.19 15.36
C PHE A 60 -16.24 -6.44 16.03
N VAL A 61 -15.17 -6.61 15.24
CA VAL A 61 -13.81 -6.77 15.77
C VAL A 61 -13.41 -5.53 16.55
N THR A 62 -13.65 -4.34 16.01
CA THR A 62 -13.30 -3.08 16.67
C THR A 62 -14.11 -2.90 17.95
N VAL A 63 -15.42 -3.15 17.94
CA VAL A 63 -16.25 -3.10 19.16
C VAL A 63 -15.71 -4.05 20.22
N LEU A 64 -15.36 -5.28 19.86
CA LEU A 64 -14.80 -6.26 20.81
C LEU A 64 -13.46 -5.76 21.39
N THR A 65 -12.58 -5.22 20.56
CA THR A 65 -11.32 -4.61 21.00
C THR A 65 -11.57 -3.44 21.97
N MET A 66 -12.51 -2.55 21.65
CA MET A 66 -12.87 -1.43 22.50
C MET A 66 -13.45 -1.87 23.84
N VAL A 67 -14.26 -2.95 23.86
CA VAL A 67 -14.78 -3.54 25.10
C VAL A 67 -13.64 -4.09 25.96
N ILE A 68 -12.67 -4.80 25.36
CA ILE A 68 -11.49 -5.29 26.10
C ILE A 68 -10.69 -4.13 26.69
N PHE A 69 -10.44 -3.07 25.92
CA PHE A 69 -9.74 -1.89 26.42
C PHE A 69 -10.52 -1.14 27.50
N ALA A 70 -11.84 -1.04 27.37
CA ALA A 70 -12.70 -0.45 28.39
C ALA A 70 -12.62 -1.21 29.72
N PHE A 71 -12.67 -2.54 29.69
CA PHE A 71 -12.50 -3.37 30.88
C PHE A 71 -11.10 -3.25 31.48
N ALA A 72 -10.06 -3.22 30.64
CA ALA A 72 -8.68 -3.05 31.09
C ALA A 72 -8.41 -1.67 31.70
N ALA A 73 -9.11 -0.63 31.22
CA ALA A 73 -8.97 0.75 31.70
C ALA A 73 -9.67 1.01 33.05
N GLY A 74 -10.62 0.17 33.47
CA GLY A 74 -11.27 0.21 34.79
C GLY A 74 -12.24 1.37 35.06
N ASP A 75 -11.91 2.59 34.63
CA ASP A 75 -12.67 3.85 34.90
C ASP A 75 -12.80 4.76 33.66
N GLY A 76 -12.12 4.43 32.55
CA GLY A 76 -12.02 5.29 31.34
C GLY A 76 -13.26 5.34 30.43
N PHE A 77 -14.35 4.63 30.73
CA PHE A 77 -15.44 4.46 29.75
C PHE A 77 -16.29 5.71 29.52
N ILE A 78 -16.65 6.43 30.59
CA ILE A 78 -17.56 7.60 30.51
C ILE A 78 -16.78 8.91 30.45
N GLY A 79 -15.68 9.04 31.20
CA GLY A 79 -14.87 10.26 31.22
C GLY A 79 -14.07 10.51 29.93
N GLU A 80 -13.70 9.45 29.21
CA GLU A 80 -12.81 9.51 28.05
C GLU A 80 -13.50 9.11 26.74
N ILE A 81 -14.82 9.28 26.65
CA ILE A 81 -15.60 8.82 25.49
C ILE A 81 -15.10 9.41 24.15
N GLN A 82 -14.55 10.64 24.17
CA GLN A 82 -13.93 11.26 22.99
C GLN A 82 -12.70 10.51 22.50
N PHE A 83 -11.87 10.00 23.42
CA PHE A 83 -10.69 9.21 23.09
C PHE A 83 -11.08 7.80 22.66
N MET A 84 -12.11 7.23 23.30
CA MET A 84 -12.71 5.96 22.87
C MET A 84 -13.30 6.03 21.47
N LEU A 85 -14.00 7.12 21.12
CA LEU A 85 -14.55 7.36 19.79
C LEU A 85 -13.44 7.52 18.74
N ALA A 86 -12.42 8.33 19.04
CA ALA A 86 -11.27 8.50 18.15
C ALA A 86 -10.52 7.17 17.95
N GLY A 87 -10.33 6.40 19.02
CA GLY A 87 -9.76 5.05 18.98
C GLY A 87 -10.59 4.12 18.12
N PHE A 88 -11.91 4.09 18.33
CA PHE A 88 -12.84 3.28 17.54
C PHE A 88 -12.68 3.57 16.03
N PHE A 89 -12.75 4.83 15.60
CA PHE A 89 -12.62 5.15 14.18
C PHE A 89 -11.23 4.81 13.62
N SER A 90 -10.18 5.02 14.42
CA SER A 90 -8.81 4.70 14.03
C SER A 90 -8.62 3.18 13.81
N PHE A 91 -9.03 2.36 14.78
CA PHE A 91 -8.96 0.90 14.67
C PHE A 91 -9.89 0.38 13.57
N PHE A 92 -11.12 0.91 13.49
CA PHE A 92 -12.09 0.52 12.48
C PHE A 92 -11.55 0.74 11.07
N VAL A 93 -11.04 1.92 10.74
CA VAL A 93 -10.52 2.23 9.39
C VAL A 93 -9.33 1.34 9.04
N VAL A 94 -8.39 1.13 9.97
CA VAL A 94 -7.23 0.27 9.72
C VAL A 94 -7.65 -1.18 9.49
N ILE A 95 -8.47 -1.75 10.38
CA ILE A 95 -8.94 -3.14 10.27
C ILE A 95 -9.81 -3.32 9.04
N TRP A 96 -10.68 -2.36 8.73
CA TRP A 96 -11.54 -2.38 7.56
C TRP A 96 -10.73 -2.43 6.27
N LEU A 97 -9.72 -1.56 6.13
CA LEU A 97 -8.86 -1.54 4.95
C LEU A 97 -7.96 -2.77 4.87
N MET A 98 -7.52 -3.35 5.98
CA MET A 98 -6.75 -4.61 5.96
C MET A 98 -7.62 -5.81 5.57
N LEU A 99 -8.85 -5.88 6.06
CA LEU A 99 -9.78 -6.97 5.74
C LEU A 99 -10.38 -6.86 4.34
N ALA A 100 -10.48 -5.64 3.80
CA ALA A 100 -11.02 -5.40 2.46
C ALA A 100 -10.36 -6.32 1.43
N TRP A 101 -9.03 -6.49 1.47
CA TRP A 101 -8.32 -7.31 0.49
C TRP A 101 -8.50 -8.82 0.64
N ILE A 102 -9.07 -9.29 1.76
CA ILE A 102 -9.29 -10.72 2.02
C ILE A 102 -10.58 -11.21 1.34
N PHE A 103 -11.50 -10.30 1.02
CA PHE A 103 -12.84 -10.58 0.51
C PHE A 103 -13.02 -10.13 -0.94
#